data_AF-A0A9D8AJX0-F1
#
_entry.id   AF-A0A9D8AJX0-F1
#
_cell.length_a   1.000
_cell.length_b   1.000
_cell.length_c   1.000
_cell.angle_alpha   90.00
_cell.angle_beta   90.00
_cell.angle_gamma   90.00
#
_symmetry.space_group_name_H-M   'P 1'
#
loop_
_entity.id
_entity.type
_entity.pdbx_description
1 polymer ?
#
loop_
_entity_poly.entity_id
_entity_poly.type
_entity_poly.pdbx_seq_one_letter_code
_entity_poly.pdbx_strand_id
1 'polypeptide(L)'
;MKSYRFKIFFATWLLLFSLPMESKANVTQSNRSFTVLSSTKNNITLEINIPKFEKESKLFKGKEFDILSIADFAQTSIPGTPQLPVKGYLFGIPLDGVTSFEILETKFKTLSPFNLFYTPKMIFDPDLSTLQSNIIKTKLEPFIDQTIKNSNQFYPRKIVELESSAFIREQRVGKLTVFPIQYNPVSKEIRHYELVKLKINFSANTELIRSPQPGNRFPEPFEKMMSNSLLNYDLAKSWRGKTTALAKKLFSPNQLPMDQGDWYKIVVDEDGIYRLNKTALTNAGLDVSAIDPQKIKMYYRGEEIPINVNGETDGVFDDPDYVEFYGFATR
;
A
#
# COMPACT_ATOMS: atom_id res chain seq x y z
N MET A 1 -39.58 -41.22 61.25
CA MET A 1 -41.03 -41.09 61.51
C MET A 1 -41.37 -39.62 61.59
N LYS A 2 -42.47 -39.19 60.95
CA LYS A 2 -43.06 -37.84 60.85
C LYS A 2 -42.44 -36.85 59.86
N SER A 3 -43.21 -36.59 58.81
CA SER A 3 -43.13 -35.43 57.91
C SER A 3 -43.72 -34.20 58.58
N TYR A 4 -43.26 -33.00 58.22
CA TYR A 4 -44.15 -31.85 58.07
C TYR A 4 -43.71 -31.01 56.86
N ARG A 5 -44.68 -30.77 55.97
CA ARG A 5 -44.63 -29.82 54.86
C ARG A 5 -45.09 -28.46 55.36
N PHE A 6 -44.46 -27.39 54.89
CA PHE A 6 -45.10 -26.07 54.81
C PHE A 6 -44.80 -25.45 53.44
N LYS A 7 -45.87 -25.17 52.69
CA LYS A 7 -45.89 -24.32 51.49
C LYS A 7 -46.46 -22.97 51.93
N ILE A 8 -45.80 -21.84 51.64
CA ILE A 8 -46.47 -20.55 51.42
C ILE A 8 -45.78 -19.80 50.26
N PHE A 9 -46.62 -19.06 49.55
CA PHE A 9 -46.58 -18.49 48.21
C PHE A 9 -45.69 -17.25 48.01
N PHE A 10 -45.42 -17.01 46.71
CA PHE A 10 -44.89 -15.83 46.01
C PHE A 10 -45.31 -14.45 46.54
N ALA A 11 -44.38 -13.49 46.46
CA ALA A 11 -44.66 -12.15 45.95
C ALA A 11 -43.39 -11.50 45.38
N THR A 12 -43.34 -11.44 44.05
CA THR A 12 -42.41 -10.67 43.22
C THR A 12 -42.76 -9.18 43.26
N TRP A 13 -41.80 -8.33 43.58
CA TRP A 13 -41.72 -6.98 42.98
C TRP A 13 -40.26 -6.51 43.01
N LEU A 14 -39.55 -6.70 41.89
CA LEU A 14 -38.23 -6.14 41.66
C LEU A 14 -38.38 -5.14 40.52
N LEU A 15 -38.56 -3.88 40.89
CA LEU A 15 -38.54 -2.73 40.00
C LEU A 15 -37.13 -2.62 39.40
N LEU A 16 -36.96 -3.13 38.19
CA LEU A 16 -35.81 -2.83 37.34
C LEU A 16 -35.99 -1.42 36.80
N PHE A 17 -35.40 -0.43 37.48
CA PHE A 17 -35.12 0.87 36.88
C PHE A 17 -34.02 0.67 35.82
N SER A 18 -34.42 0.48 34.56
CA SER A 18 -33.52 0.57 33.42
C SER A 18 -33.26 2.05 33.13
N LEU A 19 -32.24 2.62 33.74
CA LEU A 19 -31.64 3.84 33.22
C LEU A 19 -30.95 3.49 31.89
N PRO A 20 -31.26 4.16 30.77
CA PRO A 20 -30.44 4.06 29.58
C PRO A 20 -29.09 4.70 29.92
N MET A 21 -28.08 3.86 30.22
CA MET A 21 -26.69 4.28 30.11
C MET A 21 -26.43 4.51 28.62
N GLU A 22 -26.60 5.75 28.17
CA GLU A 22 -25.88 6.23 27.00
C GLU A 22 -24.39 6.16 27.33
N SER A 23 -23.80 5.01 27.04
CA SER A 23 -22.37 4.86 26.89
C SER A 23 -21.95 5.74 25.71
N LYS A 24 -21.63 7.00 25.98
CA LYS A 24 -20.60 7.69 25.20
C LYS A 24 -19.31 6.95 25.46
N ALA A 25 -19.08 5.89 24.68
CA ALA A 25 -17.79 5.27 24.58
C ALA A 25 -16.85 6.29 23.96
N ASN A 26 -16.27 7.14 24.80
CA ASN A 26 -15.01 7.80 24.49
C ASN A 26 -13.94 6.69 24.47
N VAL A 27 -13.95 5.91 23.40
CA VAL A 27 -12.78 5.13 23.00
C VAL A 27 -11.72 6.17 22.69
N THR A 28 -10.79 6.35 23.62
CA THR A 28 -9.61 7.17 23.42
C THR A 28 -8.83 6.53 22.28
N GLN A 29 -9.09 7.01 21.06
CA GLN A 29 -8.56 6.43 19.83
C GLN A 29 -7.08 6.80 19.76
N SER A 30 -6.23 5.81 20.02
CA SER A 30 -4.78 5.95 20.09
C SER A 30 -4.21 6.58 18.80
N ASN A 31 -3.51 7.71 18.93
CA ASN A 31 -2.45 8.20 18.04
C ASN A 31 -2.67 8.07 16.52
N ARG A 32 -3.89 8.26 15.99
CA ARG A 32 -4.14 8.25 14.55
C ARG A 32 -3.99 9.68 14.02
N SER A 33 -3.16 9.88 12.99
CA SER A 33 -2.96 11.16 12.28
C SER A 33 -4.17 11.60 11.43
N PHE A 34 -5.35 11.01 11.67
CA PHE A 34 -6.58 11.28 10.94
C PHE A 34 -7.81 11.05 11.82
N THR A 35 -8.89 11.75 11.47
CA THR A 35 -10.22 11.62 12.05
C THR A 35 -11.23 11.38 10.93
N VAL A 36 -12.08 10.36 11.10
CA VAL A 36 -13.21 10.12 10.19
C VAL A 36 -14.40 10.93 10.69
N LEU A 37 -14.75 11.99 9.96
CA LEU A 37 -15.85 12.89 10.33
C LEU A 37 -17.22 12.30 9.95
N SER A 38 -17.26 11.54 8.86
CA SER A 38 -18.47 10.92 8.30
C SER A 38 -18.08 9.67 7.52
N SER A 39 -18.87 8.61 7.64
CA SER A 39 -18.78 7.42 6.79
C SER A 39 -20.17 6.92 6.45
N THR A 40 -20.53 7.03 5.17
CA THR A 40 -21.84 6.67 4.62
C THR A 40 -21.69 5.77 3.41
N LYS A 41 -22.81 5.22 2.92
CA LYS A 41 -22.83 4.38 1.71
C LYS A 41 -22.28 5.08 0.46
N ASN A 42 -22.27 6.40 0.46
CA ASN A 42 -21.96 7.22 -0.71
C ASN A 42 -20.68 8.02 -0.55
N ASN A 43 -20.19 8.22 0.68
CA ASN A 43 -18.96 8.99 0.90
C ASN A 43 -18.29 8.71 2.25
N ILE A 44 -17.01 9.06 2.33
CA ILE A 44 -16.27 9.23 3.58
C ILE A 44 -15.76 10.67 3.62
N THR A 45 -15.93 11.35 4.75
CA THR A 45 -15.26 12.64 4.99
C THR A 45 -14.17 12.46 6.04
N LEU A 46 -12.97 12.91 5.71
CA LEU A 46 -11.75 12.69 6.46
C LEU A 46 -11.10 14.03 6.76
N GLU A 47 -10.54 14.12 7.96
CA GLU A 47 -9.65 15.20 8.36
C GLU A 47 -8.32 14.59 8.76
N ILE A 48 -7.24 15.00 8.10
CA ILE A 48 -5.89 14.48 8.31
C ILE A 48 -5.08 15.60 8.94
N ASN A 49 -4.67 15.37 10.18
CA ASN A 49 -3.82 16.28 10.94
C ASN A 49 -2.38 15.81 10.78
N ILE A 50 -1.57 16.62 10.10
CA ILE A 50 -0.21 16.25 9.73
C ILE A 50 0.73 16.75 10.84
N PRO A 51 1.51 15.86 11.48
CA PRO A 51 2.47 16.27 12.50
C PRO A 51 3.55 17.19 11.95
N LYS A 52 4.29 17.83 12.88
CA LYS A 52 5.53 18.53 12.52
C LYS A 52 6.53 17.54 11.93
N PHE A 53 7.31 18.01 10.97
CA PHE A 53 8.43 17.25 10.44
C PHE A 53 9.68 17.48 11.29
N GLU A 54 10.55 16.48 11.30
CA GLU A 54 11.91 16.56 11.78
C GLU A 54 12.85 16.78 10.58
N LYS A 55 13.97 17.45 10.84
CA LYS A 55 14.99 17.76 9.83
C LYS A 55 16.33 17.20 10.29
N GLU A 56 16.91 16.36 9.45
CA GLU A 56 18.26 15.82 9.65
C GLU A 56 19.19 16.33 8.54
N SER A 57 20.42 16.70 8.90
CA SER A 57 21.47 17.01 7.94
C SER A 57 22.22 15.73 7.57
N LYS A 58 22.28 15.41 6.27
CA LYS A 58 23.06 14.29 5.74
C LYS A 58 24.15 14.79 4.82
N LEU A 59 25.39 14.41 5.14
CA LEU A 59 26.51 14.58 4.22
C LEU A 59 26.49 13.46 3.16
N PHE A 60 26.47 13.82 1.89
CA PHE A 60 26.49 12.86 0.80
C PHE A 60 27.43 13.36 -0.31
N LYS A 61 28.53 12.62 -0.53
CA LYS A 61 29.64 12.99 -1.43
C LYS A 61 30.16 14.43 -1.22
N GLY A 62 30.35 14.83 0.05
CA GLY A 62 30.90 16.14 0.41
C GLY A 62 29.92 17.31 0.30
N LYS A 63 28.65 17.06 -0.01
CA LYS A 63 27.57 18.07 0.02
C LYS A 63 26.59 17.75 1.13
N GLU A 64 26.15 18.77 1.85
CA GLU A 64 25.16 18.64 2.91
C GLU A 64 23.74 18.80 2.33
N PHE A 65 22.85 17.90 2.70
CA PHE A 65 21.45 17.91 2.31
C PHE A 65 20.55 17.77 3.53
N ASP A 66 19.38 18.39 3.47
CA ASP A 66 18.32 18.22 4.46
C ASP A 66 17.46 16.99 4.09
N ILE A 67 17.22 16.12 5.06
CA ILE A 67 16.20 15.06 5.00
C ILE A 67 15.06 15.48 5.92
N LEU A 68 13.85 15.52 5.38
CA LEU A 68 12.64 15.77 6.15
C LEU A 68 11.95 14.45 6.43
N SER A 69 11.59 14.20 7.69
CA SER A 69 10.87 13.01 8.12
C SER A 69 9.64 13.41 8.94
N ILE A 70 8.59 12.59 8.89
CA ILE A 70 7.42 12.71 9.77
C ILE A 70 7.22 11.33 10.38
N ALA A 71 6.97 11.27 11.68
CA ALA A 71 6.71 10.00 12.37
C ALA A 71 5.58 9.22 11.67
N ASP A 72 5.76 7.91 11.50
CA ASP A 72 4.87 7.01 10.77
C ASP A 72 4.70 7.27 9.26
N PHE A 73 5.44 8.22 8.66
CA PHE A 73 5.40 8.46 7.22
C PHE A 73 6.57 7.73 6.55
N ALA A 74 6.31 7.19 5.37
CA ALA A 74 7.35 6.67 4.49
C ALA A 74 8.02 7.83 3.73
N GLN A 75 8.98 7.51 2.87
CA GLN A 75 9.62 8.46 1.97
C GLN A 75 9.23 8.16 0.53
N THR A 76 9.14 9.20 -0.30
CA THR A 76 9.08 9.02 -1.77
C THR A 76 10.34 8.32 -2.26
N SER A 77 10.18 7.50 -3.31
CA SER A 77 11.23 6.60 -3.80
C SER A 77 11.47 6.69 -5.31
N ILE A 78 10.92 7.71 -5.98
CA ILE A 78 11.17 7.94 -7.40
C ILE A 78 12.61 8.46 -7.56
N PRO A 79 13.52 7.72 -8.23
CA PRO A 79 14.91 8.14 -8.36
C PRO A 79 15.02 9.52 -9.03
N GLY A 80 15.91 10.36 -8.53
CA GLY A 80 16.20 11.66 -9.11
C GLY A 80 15.24 12.77 -8.70
N THR A 81 14.19 12.48 -7.94
CA THR A 81 13.27 13.49 -7.39
C THR A 81 13.60 13.78 -5.92
N PRO A 82 13.17 14.95 -5.38
CA PRO A 82 13.28 15.24 -3.95
C PRO A 82 12.65 14.13 -3.10
N GLN A 83 13.40 13.63 -2.12
CA GLN A 83 12.92 12.63 -1.17
C GLN A 83 12.08 13.35 -0.10
N LEU A 84 10.79 13.01 -0.03
CA LEU A 84 9.80 13.70 0.78
C LEU A 84 8.93 12.71 1.57
N PRO A 85 8.49 13.08 2.79
CA PRO A 85 7.54 12.27 3.55
C PRO A 85 6.25 12.00 2.77
N VAL A 86 5.72 10.78 2.88
CA VAL A 86 4.47 10.34 2.24
C VAL A 86 3.73 9.34 3.13
N LYS A 87 2.40 9.39 3.14
CA LYS A 87 1.56 8.45 3.91
C LYS A 87 0.43 7.91 3.06
N GLY A 88 0.22 6.59 3.10
CA GLY A 88 -0.94 5.93 2.52
C GLY A 88 -1.98 5.58 3.58
N TYR A 89 -3.25 5.78 3.26
CA TYR A 89 -4.40 5.36 4.06
C TYR A 89 -5.27 4.41 3.24
N LEU A 90 -5.60 3.24 3.80
CA LEU A 90 -6.46 2.28 3.12
C LEU A 90 -7.93 2.53 3.49
N PHE A 91 -8.83 2.41 2.53
CA PHE A 91 -10.27 2.50 2.77
C PHE A 91 -11.00 1.42 1.98
N GLY A 92 -12.09 0.90 2.54
CA GLY A 92 -12.95 -0.04 1.84
C GLY A 92 -13.77 0.67 0.77
N ILE A 93 -13.96 -0.01 -0.35
CA ILE A 93 -14.77 0.45 -1.49
C ILE A 93 -15.93 -0.53 -1.67
N PRO A 94 -17.15 -0.08 -2.03
CA PRO A 94 -18.18 -0.97 -2.53
C PRO A 94 -17.67 -1.83 -3.70
N LEU A 95 -18.10 -3.10 -3.82
CA LEU A 95 -17.56 -4.03 -4.83
C LEU A 95 -17.59 -3.47 -6.26
N ASP A 96 -18.66 -2.78 -6.58
CA ASP A 96 -19.00 -2.16 -7.86
C ASP A 96 -18.81 -0.64 -7.86
N GLY A 97 -18.30 -0.08 -6.76
CA GLY A 97 -18.19 1.36 -6.57
C GLY A 97 -17.08 1.98 -7.41
N VAL A 98 -17.36 3.06 -8.13
CA VAL A 98 -16.30 3.96 -8.63
C VAL A 98 -16.00 4.98 -7.55
N THR A 99 -14.72 5.29 -7.36
CA THR A 99 -14.25 6.23 -6.35
C THR A 99 -13.75 7.52 -6.99
N SER A 100 -14.14 8.64 -6.40
CA SER A 100 -13.54 9.95 -6.67
C SER A 100 -13.25 10.65 -5.35
N PHE A 101 -12.50 11.74 -5.38
CA PHE A 101 -12.28 12.55 -4.19
C PHE A 101 -12.32 14.04 -4.53
N GLU A 102 -12.60 14.83 -3.50
CA GLU A 102 -12.51 16.29 -3.52
C GLU A 102 -11.81 16.76 -2.26
N ILE A 103 -10.92 17.75 -2.41
CA ILE A 103 -10.28 18.41 -1.27
C ILE A 103 -11.21 19.54 -0.83
N LEU A 104 -11.61 19.49 0.45
CA LEU A 104 -12.53 20.47 1.04
C LEU A 104 -11.77 21.64 1.66
N GLU A 105 -10.65 21.36 2.33
CA GLU A 105 -9.86 22.37 3.04
C GLU A 105 -8.40 21.93 3.14
N THR A 106 -7.48 22.89 3.06
CA THR A 106 -6.07 22.66 3.39
C THR A 106 -5.52 23.84 4.18
N LYS A 107 -4.58 23.56 5.09
CA LYS A 107 -3.78 24.59 5.77
C LYS A 107 -2.32 24.21 5.63
N PHE A 108 -1.48 25.17 5.23
CA PHE A 108 -0.05 24.95 5.08
C PHE A 108 0.75 26.17 5.49
N LYS A 109 2.02 25.94 5.80
CA LYS A 109 3.04 26.98 6.01
C LYS A 109 4.11 26.88 4.93
N THR A 110 4.56 28.03 4.46
CA THR A 110 5.74 28.12 3.58
C THR A 110 6.97 28.37 4.44
N LEU A 111 8.01 27.56 4.25
CA LEU A 111 9.27 27.64 4.99
C LEU A 111 10.44 27.61 4.01
N SER A 112 11.51 28.31 4.33
CA SER A 112 12.74 28.37 3.53
C SER A 112 13.93 28.84 4.39
N PRO A 113 15.18 28.61 3.94
CA PRO A 113 15.59 27.77 2.80
C PRO A 113 15.77 26.29 3.19
N PHE A 114 15.60 25.39 2.22
CA PHE A 114 15.89 23.96 2.34
C PHE A 114 16.72 23.45 1.16
N ASN A 115 17.73 22.63 1.42
CA ASN A 115 18.50 21.92 0.41
C ASN A 115 18.20 20.42 0.46
N LEU A 116 17.04 20.01 -0.05
CA LEU A 116 16.56 18.64 0.14
C LEU A 116 17.42 17.58 -0.54
N PHE A 117 17.54 16.43 0.14
CA PHE A 117 18.10 15.22 -0.42
C PHE A 117 17.24 14.68 -1.57
N TYR A 118 17.90 14.13 -2.59
CA TYR A 118 17.24 13.54 -3.76
C TYR A 118 17.37 12.02 -3.70
N THR A 119 16.31 11.33 -4.12
CA THR A 119 16.28 9.87 -4.10
C THR A 119 17.38 9.30 -5.01
N PRO A 120 18.32 8.51 -4.48
CA PRO A 120 19.36 7.89 -5.29
C PRO A 120 18.77 6.84 -6.24
N LYS A 121 19.50 6.52 -7.31
CA LYS A 121 19.15 5.42 -8.21
C LYS A 121 19.87 4.16 -7.75
N MET A 122 19.16 3.03 -7.72
CA MET A 122 19.79 1.72 -7.53
C MET A 122 20.46 1.29 -8.84
N ILE A 123 21.72 0.86 -8.74
CA ILE A 123 22.47 0.30 -9.87
C ILE A 123 23.16 -0.99 -9.46
N PHE A 124 23.56 -1.77 -10.46
CA PHE A 124 24.39 -2.96 -10.26
C PHE A 124 25.78 -2.58 -9.76
N ASP A 125 26.29 -3.35 -8.79
CA ASP A 125 27.69 -3.30 -8.41
C ASP A 125 28.50 -4.12 -9.44
N PRO A 126 29.43 -3.51 -10.20
CA PRO A 126 30.19 -4.22 -11.23
C PRO A 126 31.16 -5.27 -10.66
N ASP A 127 31.36 -5.34 -9.34
CA ASP A 127 32.20 -6.33 -8.69
C ASP A 127 31.50 -7.70 -8.60
N LEU A 128 31.65 -8.50 -9.66
CA LEU A 128 31.13 -9.87 -9.77
C LEU A 128 31.96 -10.91 -8.99
N SER A 129 33.08 -10.52 -8.36
CA SER A 129 33.95 -11.45 -7.63
C SER A 129 33.32 -12.06 -6.37
N THR A 130 32.13 -11.59 -6.01
CA THR A 130 31.42 -11.96 -4.77
C THR A 130 30.05 -12.61 -4.99
N LEU A 131 29.80 -13.16 -6.18
CA LEU A 131 28.63 -14.00 -6.49
C LEU A 131 28.68 -15.33 -5.72
N GLN A 132 28.59 -15.29 -4.40
CA GLN A 132 28.55 -16.49 -3.57
C GLN A 132 27.13 -17.10 -3.49
N SER A 133 26.10 -16.43 -4.04
CA SER A 133 24.69 -16.77 -3.80
C SER A 133 23.72 -16.48 -4.95
N ASN A 134 24.18 -16.28 -6.20
CA ASN A 134 23.35 -15.81 -7.34
C ASN A 134 22.65 -14.44 -7.11
N ILE A 135 23.01 -13.71 -6.05
CA ILE A 135 22.55 -12.36 -5.77
C ILE A 135 23.53 -11.36 -6.36
N ILE A 136 23.04 -10.52 -7.27
CA ILE A 136 23.81 -9.39 -7.78
C ILE A 136 23.79 -8.30 -6.70
N LYS A 137 24.99 -7.90 -6.25
CA LYS A 137 25.13 -6.77 -5.35
C LYS A 137 24.63 -5.51 -6.04
N THR A 138 23.85 -4.72 -5.31
CA THR A 138 23.37 -3.41 -5.77
C THR A 138 24.00 -2.31 -4.93
N LYS A 139 24.27 -1.17 -5.54
CA LYS A 139 24.67 0.06 -4.84
C LYS A 139 23.75 1.22 -5.20
N LEU A 140 23.58 2.13 -4.24
CA LEU A 140 22.84 3.36 -4.46
C LEU A 140 23.78 4.42 -5.03
N GLU A 141 23.46 4.91 -6.23
CA GLU A 141 24.18 6.01 -6.86
C GLU A 141 23.41 7.33 -6.75
N PRO A 142 24.12 8.44 -6.48
CA PRO A 142 23.51 9.76 -6.53
C PRO A 142 22.92 10.00 -7.92
N PHE A 143 21.65 10.32 -7.95
CA PHE A 143 20.95 10.67 -9.16
C PHE A 143 20.06 11.88 -8.85
N ILE A 144 20.17 12.91 -9.67
CA ILE A 144 19.34 14.10 -9.59
C ILE A 144 18.80 14.35 -10.98
N ASP A 145 17.48 14.28 -11.11
CA ASP A 145 16.79 14.65 -12.32
C ASP A 145 16.95 16.16 -12.53
N GLN A 146 17.71 16.55 -13.57
CA GLN A 146 17.96 17.95 -13.87
C GLN A 146 16.70 18.71 -14.28
N THR A 147 15.70 18.03 -14.85
CA THR A 147 14.43 18.66 -15.23
C THR A 147 13.65 19.08 -14.00
N ILE A 148 13.57 18.22 -12.98
CA ILE A 148 12.93 18.53 -11.70
C ILE A 148 13.74 19.57 -10.94
N LYS A 149 15.06 19.38 -10.85
CA LYS A 149 15.95 20.30 -10.11
C LYS A 149 15.90 21.74 -10.61
N ASN A 150 15.75 21.94 -11.92
CA ASN A 150 15.71 23.26 -12.53
C ASN A 150 14.28 23.80 -12.72
N SER A 151 13.26 23.05 -12.27
CA SER A 151 11.86 23.48 -12.35
C SER A 151 11.50 24.41 -11.19
N ASN A 152 11.07 25.63 -11.49
CA ASN A 152 10.53 26.57 -10.51
C ASN A 152 9.06 26.25 -10.18
N GLN A 153 8.81 25.03 -9.74
CA GLN A 153 7.48 24.53 -9.40
C GLN A 153 7.54 23.62 -8.18
N PHE A 154 6.47 23.59 -7.41
CA PHE A 154 6.33 22.70 -6.27
C PHE A 154 6.18 21.24 -6.71
N TYR A 155 7.02 20.37 -6.15
CA TYR A 155 6.99 18.93 -6.30
C TYR A 155 6.70 18.24 -4.95
N PRO A 156 5.89 17.18 -4.91
CA PRO A 156 5.01 16.73 -5.99
C PRO A 156 3.91 17.77 -6.26
N ARG A 157 3.41 17.85 -7.49
CA ARG A 157 2.35 18.83 -7.85
C ARG A 157 1.01 18.57 -7.14
N LYS A 158 0.78 17.32 -6.74
CA LYS A 158 -0.43 16.86 -6.04
C LYS A 158 -0.13 16.64 -4.56
N ILE A 159 -1.09 16.98 -3.70
CA ILE A 159 -1.01 16.75 -2.24
C ILE A 159 -1.74 15.49 -1.81
N VAL A 160 -2.65 15.01 -2.65
CA VAL A 160 -3.44 13.80 -2.44
C VAL A 160 -3.54 13.08 -3.78
N GLU A 161 -3.44 11.76 -3.73
CA GLU A 161 -3.65 10.85 -4.85
C GLU A 161 -4.53 9.69 -4.42
N LEU A 162 -5.42 9.26 -5.30
CA LEU A 162 -6.20 8.04 -5.14
C LEU A 162 -5.63 6.97 -6.08
N GLU A 163 -5.09 5.90 -5.52
CA GLU A 163 -4.53 4.79 -6.27
C GLU A 163 -5.59 3.70 -6.56
N SER A 164 -5.29 2.82 -7.52
CA SER A 164 -6.18 1.77 -8.01
C SER A 164 -6.69 0.84 -6.91
N SER A 165 -7.86 0.24 -7.15
CA SER A 165 -8.50 -0.65 -6.17
C SER A 165 -7.91 -2.06 -6.23
N ALA A 166 -7.55 -2.62 -5.08
CA ALA A 166 -7.16 -4.01 -4.91
C ALA A 166 -8.19 -4.79 -4.08
N PHE A 167 -7.99 -6.09 -3.94
CA PHE A 167 -8.77 -6.94 -3.04
C PHE A 167 -7.89 -7.51 -1.92
N ILE A 168 -8.32 -7.33 -0.67
CA ILE A 168 -7.82 -8.08 0.47
C ILE A 168 -8.89 -9.13 0.81
N ARG A 169 -8.65 -10.37 0.40
CA ARG A 169 -9.67 -11.44 0.43
C ARG A 169 -10.95 -10.98 -0.30
N GLU A 170 -12.09 -10.92 0.40
CA GLU A 170 -13.38 -10.49 -0.15
C GLU A 170 -13.66 -8.99 0.08
N GLN A 171 -12.68 -8.23 0.58
CA GLN A 171 -12.79 -6.78 0.77
C GLN A 171 -12.09 -6.05 -0.37
N ARG A 172 -12.86 -5.27 -1.16
CA ARG A 172 -12.27 -4.30 -2.08
C ARG A 172 -11.75 -3.09 -1.31
N VAL A 173 -10.53 -2.68 -1.59
CA VAL A 173 -9.82 -1.60 -0.91
C VAL A 173 -9.21 -0.62 -1.91
N GLY A 174 -9.20 0.66 -1.57
CA GLY A 174 -8.42 1.68 -2.26
C GLY A 174 -7.35 2.26 -1.34
N LYS A 175 -6.37 2.94 -1.93
CA LYS A 175 -5.32 3.65 -1.20
C LYS A 175 -5.38 5.15 -1.52
N LEU A 176 -5.49 5.94 -0.45
CA LEU A 176 -5.38 7.39 -0.47
C LEU A 176 -3.96 7.75 -0.04
N THR A 177 -3.15 8.26 -0.97
CA THR A 177 -1.78 8.70 -0.71
C THR A 177 -1.76 10.21 -0.47
N VAL A 178 -1.15 10.65 0.64
CA VAL A 178 -1.01 12.05 1.03
C VAL A 178 0.46 12.46 0.98
N PHE A 179 0.73 13.58 0.30
CA PHE A 179 2.02 14.23 0.20
C PHE A 179 2.01 15.51 1.06
N PRO A 180 2.36 15.40 2.35
CA PRO A 180 2.28 16.50 3.33
C PRO A 180 3.25 17.64 3.07
N ILE A 181 4.30 17.42 2.27
CA ILE A 181 5.32 18.42 1.97
C ILE A 181 5.46 18.52 0.45
N GLN A 182 5.38 19.74 -0.06
CA GLN A 182 5.83 20.06 -1.42
C GLN A 182 7.10 20.90 -1.34
N TYR A 183 8.00 20.75 -2.30
CA TYR A 183 9.27 21.49 -2.37
C TYR A 183 9.46 22.12 -3.74
N ASN A 184 9.93 23.36 -3.77
CA ASN A 184 10.37 24.05 -4.98
C ASN A 184 11.91 24.04 -5.04
N PRO A 185 12.52 23.29 -5.98
CA PRO A 185 13.97 23.18 -6.11
C PRO A 185 14.71 24.48 -6.45
N VAL A 186 14.05 25.46 -7.06
CA VAL A 186 14.63 26.73 -7.47
C VAL A 186 14.56 27.76 -6.34
N SER A 187 13.37 27.98 -5.77
CA SER A 187 13.20 28.94 -4.66
C SER A 187 13.70 28.40 -3.31
N LYS A 188 13.96 27.10 -3.20
CA LYS A 188 14.35 26.41 -1.95
C LYS A 188 13.30 26.49 -0.85
N GLU A 189 12.04 26.66 -1.24
CA GLU A 189 10.90 26.71 -0.34
C GLU A 189 10.21 25.35 -0.23
N ILE A 190 9.71 25.03 0.96
CA ILE A 190 8.74 23.96 1.17
C ILE A 190 7.38 24.53 1.53
N ARG A 191 6.31 23.81 1.16
CA ARG A 191 4.98 23.95 1.74
C ARG A 191 4.73 22.74 2.61
N HIS A 192 4.67 22.94 3.91
CA HIS A 192 4.28 21.91 4.87
C HIS A 192 2.79 22.06 5.18
N TYR A 193 2.00 21.09 4.74
CA TYR A 193 0.57 21.01 5.03
C TYR A 193 0.40 20.51 6.47
N GLU A 194 -0.34 21.26 7.27
CA GLU A 194 -0.67 20.94 8.66
C GLU A 194 -2.05 20.26 8.75
N LEU A 195 -2.94 20.58 7.80
CA LEU A 195 -4.30 20.05 7.72
C LEU A 195 -4.67 19.74 6.28
N VAL A 196 -5.28 18.57 6.06
CA VAL A 196 -5.97 18.22 4.81
C VAL A 196 -7.34 17.64 5.15
N LYS A 197 -8.41 18.33 4.74
CA LYS A 197 -9.78 17.86 4.83
C LYS A 197 -10.27 17.47 3.44
N LEU A 198 -10.78 16.26 3.30
CA LEU A 198 -11.21 15.74 2.00
C LEU A 198 -12.41 14.83 2.12
N LYS A 199 -13.10 14.65 1.00
CA LYS A 199 -14.24 13.77 0.86
C LYS A 199 -13.99 12.78 -0.27
N ILE A 200 -14.08 11.50 0.05
CA ILE A 200 -14.05 10.41 -0.92
C ILE A 200 -15.50 10.07 -1.24
N ASN A 201 -15.86 10.08 -2.52
CA ASN A 201 -17.21 9.75 -2.99
C ASN A 201 -17.22 8.33 -3.61
N PHE A 202 -18.33 7.62 -3.42
CA PHE A 202 -18.62 6.32 -4.01
C PHE A 202 -19.84 6.45 -4.93
N SER A 203 -19.71 6.00 -6.17
CA SER A 203 -20.84 5.73 -7.05
C SER A 203 -20.95 4.21 -7.25
N ALA A 204 -21.91 3.59 -6.56
CA ALA A 204 -22.24 2.18 -6.77
C ALA A 204 -23.25 2.06 -7.91
N ASN A 205 -23.07 1.06 -8.77
CA ASN A 205 -24.00 0.77 -9.85
C ASN A 205 -25.01 -0.26 -9.33
N THR A 206 -26.17 0.22 -8.87
CA THR A 206 -27.20 -0.53 -8.12
C THR A 206 -27.70 -1.83 -8.76
N GLU A 207 -27.35 -2.11 -10.01
CA GLU A 207 -27.79 -3.29 -10.78
C GLU A 207 -26.90 -4.54 -10.59
N LEU A 208 -25.71 -4.42 -10.00
CA LEU A 208 -24.85 -5.59 -9.75
C LEU A 208 -25.23 -6.24 -8.41
N ILE A 209 -26.02 -7.31 -8.54
CA ILE A 209 -26.58 -8.14 -7.48
C ILE A 209 -25.54 -8.43 -6.38
N ARG A 210 -25.89 -7.98 -5.16
CA ARG A 210 -25.16 -8.26 -3.94
C ARG A 210 -25.50 -9.68 -3.49
N SER A 211 -24.51 -10.47 -3.11
CA SER A 211 -24.69 -11.38 -2.00
C SER A 211 -24.02 -10.72 -0.80
N PRO A 212 -24.73 -9.90 0.00
CA PRO A 212 -24.18 -9.40 1.25
C PRO A 212 -23.79 -10.61 2.08
N GLN A 213 -22.50 -10.85 2.25
CA GLN A 213 -22.02 -11.87 3.17
C GLN A 213 -22.05 -11.29 4.59
N PRO A 214 -22.43 -12.06 5.61
CA PRO A 214 -22.47 -11.55 6.99
C PRO A 214 -21.11 -11.02 7.43
N GLY A 215 -21.12 -9.89 8.16
CA GLY A 215 -19.92 -9.13 8.54
C GLY A 215 -18.89 -9.89 9.39
N ASN A 216 -19.27 -11.03 9.98
CA ASN A 216 -18.42 -11.84 10.87
C ASN A 216 -18.00 -13.18 10.23
N ARG A 217 -17.86 -13.23 8.91
CA ARG A 217 -17.43 -14.46 8.22
C ARG A 217 -15.96 -14.83 8.48
N PHE A 218 -15.10 -13.85 8.76
CA PHE A 218 -13.66 -14.09 8.93
C PHE A 218 -13.25 -14.17 10.41
N PRO A 219 -12.14 -14.84 10.73
CA PRO A 219 -11.63 -14.93 12.09
C PRO A 219 -11.29 -13.56 12.71
N GLU A 220 -11.45 -13.45 14.03
CA GLU A 220 -11.12 -12.23 14.81
C GLU A 220 -9.75 -11.60 14.49
N PRO A 221 -8.64 -12.37 14.32
CA PRO A 221 -7.37 -11.77 13.93
C PRO A 221 -7.42 -10.97 12.62
N PHE A 222 -8.18 -11.47 11.64
CA PHE A 222 -8.37 -10.78 10.37
C PHE A 222 -9.22 -9.53 10.55
N GLU A 223 -10.30 -9.60 11.33
CA GLU A 223 -11.15 -8.44 11.60
C GLU A 223 -10.41 -7.33 12.36
N LYS A 224 -9.55 -7.70 13.31
CA LYS A 224 -8.67 -6.77 14.02
C LYS A 224 -7.62 -6.14 13.10
N MET A 225 -7.05 -6.90 12.16
CA MET A 225 -6.14 -6.34 11.16
C MET A 225 -6.88 -5.31 10.30
N MET A 226 -8.04 -5.68 9.75
CA MET A 226 -8.82 -4.82 8.86
C MET A 226 -9.36 -3.56 9.54
N SER A 227 -9.77 -3.63 10.81
CA SER A 227 -10.22 -2.47 11.59
C SER A 227 -9.11 -1.49 11.95
N ASN A 228 -7.85 -1.96 11.96
CA ASN A 228 -6.67 -1.11 12.11
C ASN A 228 -6.16 -0.54 10.80
N SER A 229 -6.42 -1.22 9.68
CA SER A 229 -5.95 -0.80 8.36
C SER A 229 -6.93 0.13 7.63
N LEU A 230 -8.24 -0.10 7.73
CA LEU A 230 -9.24 0.62 6.93
C LEU A 230 -9.84 1.83 7.66
N LEU A 231 -9.87 2.98 6.97
CA LEU A 231 -10.51 4.21 7.45
C LEU A 231 -11.98 4.02 7.82
N ASN A 232 -12.73 3.23 7.04
CA ASN A 232 -14.18 3.03 7.16
C ASN A 232 -14.57 1.57 7.42
N TYR A 233 -13.76 0.84 8.19
CA TYR A 233 -13.93 -0.59 8.40
C TYR A 233 -15.37 -1.02 8.76
N ASP A 234 -16.02 -0.32 9.68
CA ASP A 234 -17.36 -0.70 10.16
C ASP A 234 -18.42 -0.72 9.06
N LEU A 235 -18.30 0.17 8.08
CA LEU A 235 -19.17 0.18 6.92
C LEU A 235 -18.65 -0.77 5.84
N ALA A 236 -17.34 -0.76 5.61
CA ALA A 236 -16.67 -1.54 4.57
C ALA A 236 -16.89 -3.05 4.71
N LYS A 237 -16.98 -3.57 5.95
CA LYS A 237 -17.24 -5.00 6.20
C LYS A 237 -18.58 -5.48 5.62
N SER A 238 -19.57 -4.58 5.50
CA SER A 238 -20.87 -4.89 4.87
C SER A 238 -20.82 -4.92 3.34
N TRP A 239 -19.72 -4.45 2.74
CA TRP A 239 -19.50 -4.44 1.29
C TRP A 239 -18.67 -5.62 0.80
N ARG A 240 -18.36 -6.58 1.67
CA ARG A 240 -17.60 -7.76 1.27
C ARG A 240 -18.42 -8.65 0.37
N GLY A 241 -17.75 -9.27 -0.61
CA GLY A 241 -18.36 -10.25 -1.47
C GLY A 241 -17.45 -10.65 -2.62
N LYS A 242 -17.94 -11.59 -3.42
CA LYS A 242 -17.27 -12.03 -4.64
C LYS A 242 -17.73 -11.16 -5.80
N THR A 243 -16.80 -10.74 -6.64
CA THR A 243 -17.14 -10.04 -7.89
C THR A 243 -17.89 -11.01 -8.80
N THR A 244 -18.97 -10.55 -9.46
CA THR A 244 -19.57 -11.29 -10.58
C THR A 244 -18.58 -11.30 -11.75
N ALA A 245 -18.71 -12.27 -12.67
CA ALA A 245 -17.80 -12.41 -13.82
C ALA A 245 -17.63 -11.11 -14.65
N LEU A 246 -18.66 -10.25 -14.67
CA LEU A 246 -18.64 -8.94 -15.33
C LEU A 246 -17.80 -7.90 -14.57
N ALA A 247 -17.91 -7.84 -13.24
CA ALA A 247 -17.05 -6.99 -12.41
C ALA A 247 -15.60 -7.50 -12.38
N LYS A 248 -15.39 -8.82 -12.51
CA LYS A 248 -14.06 -9.41 -12.72
C LYS A 248 -13.45 -8.88 -14.02
N LYS A 249 -14.21 -8.85 -15.13
CA LYS A 249 -13.73 -8.29 -16.41
C LYS A 249 -13.40 -6.78 -16.36
N LEU A 250 -14.10 -6.01 -15.52
CA LEU A 250 -13.94 -4.54 -15.41
C LEU A 250 -12.93 -4.09 -14.34
N PHE A 251 -12.72 -4.91 -13.31
CA PHE A 251 -11.88 -4.59 -12.15
C PHE A 251 -10.80 -5.63 -11.91
N SER A 252 -10.47 -6.47 -12.89
CA SER A 252 -9.27 -7.31 -12.82
C SER A 252 -8.07 -6.39 -12.55
N PRO A 253 -7.46 -6.41 -11.36
CA PRO A 253 -6.01 -6.22 -11.37
C PRO A 253 -5.48 -7.35 -12.24
N ASN A 254 -4.53 -7.08 -13.14
CA ASN A 254 -3.90 -8.06 -14.03
C ASN A 254 -4.07 -9.47 -13.48
N GLN A 255 -5.08 -10.21 -13.93
CA GLN A 255 -5.23 -11.58 -13.47
C GLN A 255 -3.99 -12.26 -13.98
N LEU A 256 -3.12 -12.69 -13.07
CA LEU A 256 -2.03 -13.57 -13.43
C LEU A 256 -2.64 -14.65 -14.32
N PRO A 257 -2.16 -14.85 -15.55
CA PRO A 257 -2.68 -15.87 -16.44
C PRO A 257 -2.24 -17.25 -15.94
N MET A 258 -2.60 -17.61 -14.69
CA MET A 258 -2.23 -18.88 -14.06
C MET A 258 -2.86 -20.08 -14.76
N ASP A 259 -3.88 -19.85 -15.59
CA ASP A 259 -4.53 -20.86 -16.40
C ASP A 259 -3.80 -21.10 -17.76
N GLN A 260 -2.71 -20.35 -18.04
CA GLN A 260 -1.92 -20.48 -19.26
C GLN A 260 -0.41 -20.58 -18.94
N GLY A 261 0.23 -21.65 -19.42
CA GLY A 261 1.68 -21.87 -19.31
C GLY A 261 2.12 -22.53 -18.00
N ASP A 262 3.42 -22.82 -17.92
CA ASP A 262 4.06 -23.40 -16.74
C ASP A 262 4.47 -22.30 -15.75
N TRP A 263 4.10 -22.48 -14.47
CA TRP A 263 4.35 -21.50 -13.42
C TRP A 263 5.35 -22.05 -12.40
N TYR A 264 6.41 -21.28 -12.17
CA TYR A 264 7.44 -21.61 -11.20
C TYR A 264 7.44 -20.59 -10.07
N LYS A 265 7.47 -21.08 -8.83
CA LYS A 265 7.58 -20.23 -7.65
C LYS A 265 9.05 -20.07 -7.29
N ILE A 266 9.54 -18.84 -7.36
CA ILE A 266 10.86 -18.48 -6.88
C ILE A 266 10.74 -18.05 -5.42
N VAL A 267 11.53 -18.66 -4.54
CA VAL A 267 11.66 -18.26 -3.14
C VAL A 267 12.92 -17.42 -3.01
N VAL A 268 12.79 -16.31 -2.30
CA VAL A 268 13.82 -15.30 -2.15
C VAL A 268 14.06 -15.09 -0.65
N ASP A 269 15.31 -15.23 -0.21
CA ASP A 269 15.67 -15.13 1.22
C ASP A 269 15.97 -13.68 1.64
N GLU A 270 16.53 -12.89 0.72
CA GLU A 270 16.92 -11.49 0.97
C GLU A 270 16.38 -10.56 -0.13
N ASP A 271 16.07 -9.31 0.23
CA ASP A 271 15.75 -8.29 -0.77
C ASP A 271 16.99 -8.02 -1.64
N GLY A 272 16.88 -8.13 -2.96
CA GLY A 272 18.03 -7.93 -3.85
C GLY A 272 17.75 -8.28 -5.30
N ILE A 273 18.72 -8.06 -6.20
CA ILE A 273 18.61 -8.51 -7.59
C ILE A 273 19.19 -9.92 -7.70
N TYR A 274 18.41 -10.82 -8.28
CA TYR A 274 18.76 -12.22 -8.48
C TYR A 274 19.01 -12.50 -9.95
N ARG A 275 19.93 -13.43 -10.22
CA ARG A 275 20.18 -13.96 -11.57
C ARG A 275 19.84 -15.44 -11.63
N LEU A 276 19.03 -15.82 -12.62
CA LEU A 276 18.72 -17.21 -12.96
C LEU A 276 19.36 -17.53 -14.31
N ASN A 277 20.43 -18.32 -14.28
CA ASN A 277 21.04 -18.87 -15.49
C ASN A 277 20.53 -20.29 -15.76
N LYS A 278 20.90 -20.85 -16.91
CA LYS A 278 20.47 -22.19 -17.32
C LYS A 278 20.78 -23.25 -16.28
N THR A 279 21.99 -23.22 -15.70
CA THR A 279 22.41 -24.16 -14.66
C THR A 279 21.49 -24.08 -13.43
N ALA A 280 21.14 -22.89 -12.98
CA ALA A 280 20.23 -22.70 -11.85
C ALA A 280 18.82 -23.25 -12.13
N LEU A 281 18.29 -23.01 -13.33
CA LEU A 281 16.97 -23.53 -13.74
C LEU A 281 16.98 -25.06 -13.88
N THR A 282 18.00 -25.64 -14.52
CA THR A 282 18.15 -27.10 -14.64
C THR A 282 18.31 -27.76 -13.26
N ASN A 283 19.11 -27.18 -12.35
CA ASN A 283 19.26 -27.69 -10.98
C ASN A 283 17.95 -27.62 -10.17
N ALA A 284 17.07 -26.67 -10.50
CA ALA A 284 15.73 -26.58 -9.93
C ALA A 284 14.73 -27.57 -10.55
N GLY A 285 15.16 -28.39 -11.52
CA GLY A 285 14.35 -29.42 -12.16
C GLY A 285 13.55 -28.94 -13.37
N LEU A 286 13.86 -27.75 -13.92
CA LEU A 286 13.20 -27.25 -15.12
C LEU A 286 13.85 -27.83 -16.39
N ASP A 287 13.03 -28.21 -17.37
CA ASP A 287 13.48 -28.50 -18.73
C ASP A 287 13.69 -27.19 -19.49
N VAL A 288 14.94 -26.70 -19.46
CA VAL A 288 15.34 -25.44 -20.08
C VAL A 288 15.32 -25.51 -21.62
N SER A 289 15.33 -26.73 -22.20
CA SER A 289 15.33 -26.91 -23.66
C SER A 289 14.01 -26.50 -24.32
N ALA A 290 12.92 -26.43 -23.55
CA ALA A 290 11.60 -26.03 -23.99
C ALA A 290 11.27 -24.55 -23.69
N ILE A 291 12.20 -23.81 -23.07
CA ILE A 291 11.99 -22.42 -22.64
C ILE A 291 12.41 -21.46 -23.76
N ASP A 292 11.44 -20.68 -24.23
CA ASP A 292 11.69 -19.50 -25.06
C ASP A 292 11.94 -18.28 -24.14
N PRO A 293 13.18 -17.74 -24.06
CA PRO A 293 13.54 -16.64 -23.17
C PRO A 293 12.70 -15.38 -23.41
N GLN A 294 12.24 -15.13 -24.65
CA GLN A 294 11.43 -13.95 -24.99
C GLN A 294 10.01 -13.99 -24.40
N LYS A 295 9.56 -15.18 -24.00
CA LYS A 295 8.23 -15.39 -23.42
C LYS A 295 8.25 -15.44 -21.89
N ILE A 296 9.41 -15.30 -21.27
CA ILE A 296 9.53 -15.30 -19.81
C ILE A 296 8.83 -14.06 -19.25
N LYS A 297 7.96 -14.29 -18.28
CA LYS A 297 7.32 -13.23 -17.50
C LYS A 297 7.49 -13.53 -16.03
N MET A 298 7.63 -12.49 -15.24
CA MET A 298 7.74 -12.61 -13.80
C MET A 298 6.74 -11.73 -13.09
N TYR A 299 6.19 -12.25 -12.01
CA TYR A 299 5.13 -11.59 -11.25
C TYR A 299 5.45 -11.61 -9.77
N TYR A 300 5.22 -10.48 -9.10
CA TYR A 300 5.29 -10.36 -7.65
C TYR A 300 3.97 -9.81 -7.12
N ARG A 301 3.31 -10.58 -6.24
CA ARG A 301 2.01 -10.23 -5.64
C ARG A 301 0.90 -9.87 -6.65
N GLY A 302 0.95 -10.47 -7.84
CA GLY A 302 -0.05 -10.25 -8.89
C GLY A 302 0.33 -9.20 -9.93
N GLU A 303 1.40 -8.45 -9.70
CA GLU A 303 1.88 -7.43 -10.64
C GLU A 303 3.08 -7.97 -11.43
N GLU A 304 3.10 -7.71 -12.75
CA GLU A 304 4.25 -8.04 -13.60
C GLU A 304 5.42 -7.15 -13.19
N ILE A 305 6.57 -7.76 -12.89
CA ILE A 305 7.76 -7.01 -12.53
C ILE A 305 8.70 -6.93 -13.72
N PRO A 306 9.44 -5.81 -13.87
CA PRO A 306 10.45 -5.72 -14.91
C PRO A 306 11.54 -6.76 -14.67
N ILE A 307 11.91 -7.45 -15.74
CA ILE A 307 13.03 -8.39 -15.79
C ILE A 307 14.00 -7.96 -16.89
N ASN A 308 15.26 -8.36 -16.75
CA ASN A 308 16.25 -8.26 -17.80
C ASN A 308 16.58 -9.67 -18.28
N VAL A 309 16.31 -9.98 -19.55
CA VAL A 309 16.61 -11.28 -20.15
C VAL A 309 17.80 -11.08 -21.09
N ASN A 310 18.93 -11.68 -20.76
CA ASN A 310 20.13 -11.63 -21.59
C ASN A 310 20.16 -12.86 -22.51
N GLY A 311 20.50 -12.61 -23.78
CA GLY A 311 20.64 -13.65 -24.81
C GLY A 311 19.34 -14.11 -25.47
N GLU A 312 18.21 -13.48 -25.15
CA GLU A 312 16.87 -13.87 -25.65
C GLU A 312 16.68 -13.86 -27.18
N THR A 313 17.62 -13.31 -27.96
CA THR A 313 17.45 -13.01 -29.38
C THR A 313 17.23 -14.20 -30.29
N ASP A 314 17.75 -15.37 -29.94
CA ASP A 314 17.65 -16.59 -30.76
C ASP A 314 16.48 -17.50 -30.35
N GLY A 315 15.77 -17.15 -29.28
CA GLY A 315 14.61 -17.89 -28.78
C GLY A 315 14.97 -19.22 -28.10
N VAL A 316 16.24 -19.45 -27.76
CA VAL A 316 16.71 -20.67 -27.10
C VAL A 316 17.46 -20.29 -25.84
N PHE A 317 17.00 -20.75 -24.67
CA PHE A 317 17.69 -20.48 -23.42
C PHE A 317 18.96 -21.35 -23.30
N ASP A 318 20.11 -20.83 -23.72
CA ASP A 318 21.38 -21.56 -23.77
C ASP A 318 22.34 -21.20 -22.60
N ASP A 319 23.63 -21.54 -22.70
CA ASP A 319 24.57 -21.43 -21.57
C ASP A 319 24.93 -19.99 -21.14
N PRO A 320 25.16 -19.01 -22.06
CA PRO A 320 25.35 -17.61 -21.69
C PRO A 320 24.08 -16.92 -21.17
N ASP A 321 22.90 -17.50 -21.40
CA ASP A 321 21.62 -16.86 -21.10
C ASP A 321 21.29 -16.77 -19.61
N TYR A 322 20.63 -15.67 -19.25
CA TYR A 322 20.14 -15.48 -17.89
C TYR A 322 18.97 -14.50 -17.80
N VAL A 323 18.19 -14.65 -16.73
CA VAL A 323 17.13 -13.72 -16.32
C VAL A 323 17.52 -13.03 -15.03
N GLU A 324 17.42 -11.71 -15.00
CA GLU A 324 17.64 -10.88 -13.82
C GLU A 324 16.35 -10.19 -13.37
N PHE A 325 16.12 -10.18 -12.06
CA PHE A 325 14.93 -9.57 -11.47
C PHE A 325 15.19 -9.10 -10.04
N TYR A 326 14.46 -8.09 -9.57
CA TYR A 326 14.50 -7.69 -8.17
C TYR A 326 13.54 -8.58 -7.35
N GLY A 327 14.11 -9.40 -6.47
CA GLY A 327 13.39 -10.24 -5.52
C GLY A 327 13.16 -9.51 -4.19
N PHE A 328 11.96 -9.69 -3.63
CA PHE A 328 11.65 -9.30 -2.26
C PHE A 328 11.67 -10.55 -1.38
N ALA A 329 12.35 -10.46 -0.23
CA ALA A 329 12.42 -11.52 0.76
C ALA A 329 11.02 -11.99 1.15
N THR A 330 10.79 -13.29 1.01
CA THR A 330 9.60 -13.96 1.50
C THR A 330 9.70 -14.10 3.02
N ARG A 331 9.30 -13.07 3.77
CA ARG A 331 9.19 -13.10 5.24
C ARG A 331 7.90 -13.74 5.72
#